data_AF-A0A929F3H5-F1
#
_entry.id   AF-A0A929F3H5-F1
#
_cell.length_a   1.000
_cell.length_b   1.000
_cell.length_c   1.000
_cell.angle_alpha   90.00
_cell.angle_beta   90.00
_cell.angle_gamma   90.00
#
_symmetry.space_group_name_H-M   'P 1'
#
loop_
_entity.id
_entity.type
_entity.pdbx_description
1 polymer ?
#
loop_
_entity_poly.entity_id
_entity_poly.type
_entity_poly.pdbx_seq_one_letter_code
_entity_poly.pdbx_strand_id
1 'polypeptide(L)'
;ITALEMLNILEGYDIASLGHNSPDYLHLLIEAKKIAFSDRDYFITDPEFENVPVDRLLSKEYAKEWRQKIDYHKAMVLPVPYSNTRGSDTVFVTAVDEDRNAVSLISS
;
A
#
# COMPACT_ATOMS: atom_id res chain seq x y z
N ILE A 1 0.69 3.13 -7.05
CA ILE A 1 -0.70 2.65 -6.83
C ILE A 1 -0.82 1.95 -5.48
N THR A 2 -0.06 0.88 -5.22
CA THR A 2 -0.11 0.08 -3.98
C THR A 2 -0.09 0.88 -2.67
N ALA A 3 0.83 1.83 -2.53
CA ALA A 3 0.90 2.66 -1.32
C ALA A 3 -0.35 3.55 -1.14
N LEU A 4 -0.93 4.04 -2.24
CA LEU A 4 -2.15 4.87 -2.21
C LEU A 4 -3.38 4.05 -1.85
N GLU A 5 -3.50 2.83 -2.37
CA GLU A 5 -4.56 1.89 -1.99
C GLU A 5 -4.50 1.56 -0.49
N MET A 6 -3.31 1.27 0.03
CA MET A 6 -3.11 1.05 1.47
C MET A 6 -3.58 2.26 2.30
N LEU A 7 -3.26 3.49 1.85
CA LEU A 7 -3.71 4.72 2.50
C LEU A 7 -5.23 4.91 2.43
N ASN A 8 -5.86 4.58 1.30
CA ASN A 8 -7.33 4.64 1.16
C ASN A 8 -8.05 3.68 2.11
N ILE A 9 -7.49 2.48 2.32
CA ILE A 9 -8.01 1.54 3.33
C ILE A 9 -7.86 2.16 4.73
N LEU A 10 -6.67 2.65 5.06
CA LEU A 10 -6.36 3.19 6.40
C LEU A 10 -7.10 4.48 6.75
N GLU A 11 -7.49 5.29 5.77
CA GLU A 11 -8.23 6.56 5.95
C GLU A 11 -9.52 6.41 6.76
N GLY A 12 -10.10 5.21 6.83
CA GLY A 12 -11.34 4.94 7.57
C GLY A 12 -11.16 4.70 9.07
N TYR A 13 -9.92 4.72 9.54
CA TYR A 13 -9.58 4.44 10.93
C TYR A 13 -8.89 5.66 11.54
N ASP A 14 -9.14 5.90 12.82
CA ASP A 14 -8.38 6.88 13.59
C ASP A 14 -7.05 6.27 14.04
N ILE A 15 -6.12 6.14 13.08
CA ILE A 15 -4.81 5.51 13.31
C ILE A 15 -4.00 6.29 14.37
N ALA A 16 -4.18 7.60 14.47
CA ALA A 16 -3.44 8.44 15.39
C ALA A 16 -3.76 8.12 16.86
N SER A 17 -5.02 7.83 17.19
CA SER A 17 -5.43 7.53 18.56
C SER A 17 -5.01 6.14 19.05
N LEU A 18 -4.66 5.22 18.15
CA LEU A 18 -4.24 3.85 18.51
C LEU A 18 -2.86 3.79 19.19
N GLY A 19 -2.07 4.86 19.09
CA GLY A 19 -0.71 4.90 19.60
C GLY A 19 0.28 4.20 18.67
N HIS A 20 1.39 4.88 18.36
CA HIS A 20 2.40 4.36 17.46
C HIS A 20 2.96 3.01 17.95
N ASN A 21 3.05 2.04 17.04
CA ASN A 21 3.53 0.67 17.31
C ASN A 21 2.74 -0.13 18.34
N SER A 22 1.51 0.27 18.70
CA SER A 22 0.62 -0.58 19.45
C SER A 22 0.18 -1.81 18.62
N PRO A 23 -0.29 -2.90 19.25
CA PRO A 23 -0.78 -4.06 18.53
C PRO A 23 -1.88 -3.72 17.52
N ASP A 24 -2.87 -2.90 17.90
CA ASP A 24 -3.98 -2.52 17.02
C ASP A 24 -3.52 -1.64 15.86
N TYR A 25 -2.59 -0.72 16.11
CA TYR A 25 -1.94 0.09 15.07
C TYR A 25 -1.23 -0.81 14.05
N LEU A 26 -0.36 -1.71 14.53
CA LEU A 26 0.41 -2.59 13.66
C LEU A 26 -0.50 -3.55 12.89
N HIS A 27 -1.54 -4.08 13.55
CA HIS A 27 -2.52 -4.96 12.93
C HIS A 27 -3.17 -4.31 11.72
N LEU A 28 -3.74 -3.11 11.87
CA LEU A 28 -4.36 -2.39 10.74
C LEU A 28 -3.39 -2.11 9.60
N LEU A 29 -2.16 -1.68 9.91
CA LEU A 29 -1.13 -1.42 8.90
C LEU A 29 -0.75 -2.70 8.15
N ILE A 30 -0.62 -3.82 8.86
CA ILE A 30 -0.27 -5.12 8.28
C ILE A 30 -1.42 -5.63 7.40
N GLU A 31 -2.67 -5.57 7.86
CA GLU A 31 -3.84 -5.98 7.08
C GLU A 31 -3.97 -5.16 5.80
N ALA A 32 -3.89 -3.82 5.89
CA ALA A 32 -3.94 -2.94 4.72
C ALA A 32 -2.78 -3.22 3.74
N LYS A 33 -1.57 -3.46 4.25
CA LYS A 33 -0.41 -3.83 3.42
C LYS A 33 -0.63 -5.15 2.69
N LYS A 34 -1.09 -6.19 3.38
CA LYS A 34 -1.35 -7.51 2.77
C LYS A 34 -2.34 -7.40 1.62
N ILE A 35 -3.43 -6.66 1.82
CA ILE A 35 -4.45 -6.40 0.81
C ILE A 35 -3.83 -5.70 -0.42
N ALA A 36 -3.21 -4.53 -0.22
CA ALA A 36 -2.66 -3.75 -1.33
C ALA A 36 -1.54 -4.50 -2.08
N PHE A 37 -0.72 -5.29 -1.38
CA PHE A 37 0.31 -6.11 -2.03
C PHE A 37 -0.29 -7.29 -2.80
N SER A 38 -1.37 -7.90 -2.31
CA SER A 38 -2.10 -8.92 -3.07
C SER A 38 -2.67 -8.34 -4.37
N ASP A 39 -3.27 -7.14 -4.31
CA ASP A 39 -3.81 -6.49 -5.50
C ASP A 39 -2.70 -6.00 -6.44
N ARG A 40 -1.56 -5.54 -5.91
CA ARG A 40 -0.36 -5.26 -6.72
C ARG A 40 0.08 -6.48 -7.51
N ASP A 41 0.26 -7.61 -6.83
CA ASP A 41 0.82 -8.81 -7.43
C ASP A 41 -0.15 -9.44 -8.45
N TYR A 42 -1.45 -9.15 -8.35
CA TYR A 42 -2.47 -9.64 -9.28
C TYR A 42 -2.74 -8.68 -10.46
N PHE A 43 -2.78 -7.36 -10.22
CA PHE A 43 -3.24 -6.39 -11.22
C PHE A 43 -2.16 -5.50 -11.83
N ILE A 44 -1.06 -5.21 -11.11
CA ILE A 44 -0.11 -4.17 -11.53
C ILE A 44 0.93 -4.74 -12.47
N THR A 45 0.90 -4.27 -13.72
CA THR A 45 1.83 -4.60 -14.79
C THR A 45 1.98 -3.40 -15.73
N ASP A 46 2.75 -3.57 -16.81
CA ASP A 46 2.92 -2.56 -17.84
C ASP A 46 1.58 -2.23 -18.53
N PRO A 47 1.08 -0.97 -18.41
CA PRO A 47 -0.20 -0.57 -18.97
C PRO A 47 -0.24 -0.56 -20.50
N GLU A 48 0.91 -0.64 -21.19
CA GLU A 48 0.94 -0.81 -22.65
C GLU A 48 0.52 -2.22 -23.08
N PHE A 49 0.61 -3.20 -22.17
CA PHE A 49 0.34 -4.60 -22.46
C PHE A 49 -0.98 -5.10 -21.86
N GLU A 50 -1.40 -4.57 -20.71
CA GLU A 50 -2.63 -4.97 -20.02
C GLU A 50 -3.33 -3.78 -19.36
N ASN A 51 -4.66 -3.85 -19.25
CA ASN A 51 -5.43 -2.79 -18.61
C ASN A 51 -5.41 -2.91 -17.08
N VAL A 52 -4.65 -2.03 -16.42
CA VAL A 52 -4.61 -1.94 -14.95
C VAL A 52 -5.84 -1.15 -14.45
N PRO A 53 -6.70 -1.71 -13.57
CA PRO A 53 -7.92 -1.07 -13.10
C PRO A 53 -7.67 0.01 -12.03
N VAL A 54 -6.86 1.02 -12.34
CA VAL A 54 -6.37 2.05 -11.40
C VAL A 54 -7.51 2.75 -10.66
N ASP A 55 -8.56 3.19 -11.37
CA ASP A 55 -9.69 3.91 -10.76
C ASP A 55 -10.42 3.06 -9.71
N ARG A 56 -10.54 1.76 -9.96
CA ARG A 56 -11.14 0.82 -8.99
C ARG A 56 -10.25 0.66 -7.78
N LEU A 57 -8.95 0.38 -7.98
CA LEU A 57 -7.98 0.16 -6.89
C LEU A 57 -7.83 1.40 -5.99
N LEU A 58 -8.04 2.60 -6.53
CA LEU A 58 -7.96 3.86 -5.79
C LEU A 58 -9.33 4.40 -5.34
N SER A 59 -10.43 3.69 -5.60
CA SER A 59 -11.77 4.13 -5.20
C SER A 59 -12.00 3.98 -3.68
N LYS A 60 -12.80 4.88 -3.10
CA LYS A 60 -13.18 4.83 -1.68
C LYS A 60 -14.13 3.67 -1.40
N GLU A 61 -14.93 3.30 -2.40
CA GLU A 61 -15.85 2.16 -2.38
C GLU A 61 -15.09 0.85 -2.23
N TYR A 62 -14.07 0.64 -3.06
CA TYR A 62 -13.25 -0.57 -2.98
C TYR A 62 -12.48 -0.67 -1.66
N ALA A 63 -11.91 0.46 -1.19
CA ALA A 63 -11.30 0.52 0.14
C ALA A 63 -12.29 0.18 1.27
N LYS A 64 -13.56 0.60 1.15
CA LYS A 64 -14.62 0.25 2.10
C LYS A 64 -14.94 -1.24 2.10
N GLU A 65 -14.99 -1.90 0.94
CA GLU A 65 -15.17 -3.35 0.84
C GLU A 65 -14.06 -4.11 1.57
N TRP A 66 -12.81 -3.64 1.46
CA TRP A 66 -11.69 -4.22 2.18
C TRP A 66 -11.77 -4.00 3.69
N ARG A 67 -12.09 -2.78 4.14
CA ARG A 67 -12.27 -2.49 5.57
C ARG A 67 -13.31 -3.39 6.24
N GLN A 68 -14.38 -3.75 5.54
CA GLN A 68 -15.42 -4.66 6.05
C GLN A 68 -14.91 -6.09 6.32
N LYS A 69 -13.78 -6.48 5.72
CA LYS A 69 -13.18 -7.81 5.87
C LYS A 69 -12.06 -7.85 6.90
N ILE A 70 -11.61 -6.70 7.39
CA ILE A 70 -10.55 -6.61 8.40
C ILE A 70 -11.17 -6.94 9.77
N ASP A 71 -10.66 -8.00 10.38
CA ASP A 71 -11.02 -8.45 11.73
C ASP A 71 -9.89 -8.06 12.69
N TYR A 72 -10.19 -7.27 13.73
CA TYR A 72 -9.20 -6.83 14.73
C TYR A 72 -8.59 -7.97 15.55
N HIS A 73 -9.25 -9.12 15.62
CA HIS A 73 -8.81 -10.25 16.43
C HIS A 73 -8.26 -11.41 15.59
N LYS A 74 -8.24 -11.28 14.26
CA LYS A 74 -7.79 -12.35 13.37
C LYS A 74 -7.10 -11.81 12.13
N ALA A 75 -5.86 -12.27 11.92
CA ALA A 75 -5.11 -11.94 10.73
C ALA A 75 -5.74 -12.55 9.46
N MET A 76 -5.91 -11.75 8.41
CA MET A 76 -6.38 -12.23 7.12
C MET A 76 -5.36 -13.17 6.47
N VAL A 77 -5.85 -14.28 5.92
CA VAL A 77 -5.04 -15.20 5.10
C VAL A 77 -5.35 -14.90 3.63
N LEU A 78 -4.39 -14.29 2.94
CA LEU A 78 -4.47 -14.04 1.50
C LEU A 78 -3.59 -15.04 0.76
N PRO A 79 -3.96 -15.45 -0.47
CA PRO A 79 -3.07 -16.21 -1.32
C PRO A 79 -1.87 -15.34 -1.67
N VAL A 80 -0.71 -15.64 -1.09
CA VAL A 80 0.54 -14.91 -1.38
C VAL A 80 1.27 -15.66 -2.48
N PRO A 81 1.40 -15.11 -3.71
CA PRO A 81 2.33 -15.66 -4.67
C PRO A 81 3.74 -15.57 -4.08
N TYR A 82 4.48 -16.67 -4.15
CA TYR A 82 5.83 -16.73 -3.61
C TYR A 82 6.72 -15.73 -4.36
N SER A 83 7.18 -14.68 -3.68
CA SER A 83 8.12 -13.70 -4.24
C SER A 83 9.48 -13.85 -3.57
N ASN A 84 10.44 -14.36 -4.34
CA ASN A 84 11.84 -14.40 -3.94
C ASN A 84 12.46 -13.03 -4.21
N THR A 85 12.37 -12.10 -3.27
CA THR A 85 13.12 -10.85 -3.39
C THR A 85 14.61 -11.13 -3.18
N ARG A 86 15.39 -11.05 -4.28
CA ARG A 86 16.85 -10.93 -4.23
C ARG A 86 17.22 -9.56 -3.62
N GLY A 87 18.46 -9.41 -3.16
CA GLY A 87 18.96 -8.18 -2.54
C GLY A 87 18.64 -6.90 -3.35
N SER A 88 18.58 -5.77 -2.66
CA SER A 88 18.23 -4.47 -3.25
C SER A 88 19.45 -3.55 -3.27
N ASP A 89 19.81 -3.08 -4.47
CA ASP A 89 20.80 -2.02 -4.69
C ASP A 89 20.13 -0.65 -4.91
N THR A 90 18.84 -0.53 -4.56
CA THR A 90 18.04 0.69 -4.74
C THR A 90 18.62 1.88 -4.00
N VAL A 91 18.77 3.01 -4.68
CA VAL A 91 19.13 4.32 -4.12
C VAL A 91 17.96 5.29 -4.26
N PHE A 92 17.62 5.97 -3.17
CA PHE A 92 16.64 7.05 -3.13
C PHE A 92 17.33 8.38 -2.84
N VAL A 93 17.02 9.42 -3.63
CA VAL A 93 17.54 10.78 -3.46
C VAL A 93 16.38 11.77 -3.50
N THR A 94 16.39 12.72 -2.57
CA THR A 94 15.46 13.86 -2.56
C THR A 94 16.23 15.16 -2.43
N ALA A 95 15.82 16.18 -3.17
CA ALA A 95 16.43 17.51 -3.15
C ALA A 95 15.36 18.60 -3.23
N VAL A 96 15.58 19.70 -2.51
CA VAL A 96 14.77 20.92 -2.56
C VAL A 96 15.73 22.12 -2.63
N ASP A 97 15.52 23.02 -3.58
CA ASP A 97 16.34 24.25 -3.73
C ASP A 97 15.68 25.49 -3.11
N GLU A 98 16.38 26.63 -3.16
CA GLU A 98 15.90 27.91 -2.60
C GLU A 98 14.66 28.46 -3.31
N ASP A 99 14.49 28.12 -4.59
CA ASP A 99 13.34 28.48 -5.41
C ASP A 99 12.13 27.55 -5.18
N ARG A 100 12.28 26.58 -4.26
CA ARG A 100 11.27 25.57 -3.89
C ARG A 100 10.98 24.56 -4.98
N ASN A 101 11.89 24.37 -5.93
CA ASN A 101 11.84 23.18 -6.79
C ASN A 101 12.13 21.96 -5.93
N ALA A 102 11.41 20.87 -6.16
CA ALA A 102 11.56 19.62 -5.43
C ALA A 102 11.70 18.44 -6.39
N VAL A 103 12.66 17.56 -6.13
CA VAL A 103 12.92 16.36 -6.92
C VAL A 103 12.95 15.14 -6.01
N SER A 104 12.23 14.09 -6.41
CA SER A 104 12.24 12.76 -5.80
C SER A 104 12.71 11.76 -6.86
N LEU A 105 13.90 11.19 -6.66
CA LEU A 105 14.52 10.26 -7.60
C LEU A 105 14.74 8.90 -6.91
N ILE A 106 14.37 7.83 -7.61
CA ILE A 106 14.67 6.46 -7.22
C ILE A 106 15.37 5.76 -8.39
N SER A 107 16.46 5.05 -8.11
CA SER A 107 17.22 4.25 -9.07
C SER A 107 17.45 2.88 -8.48
N SER A 108 17.30 1.83 -9.29
CA SER A 108 17.53 0.43 -8.92
C SER A 108 18.14 -0.34 -10.08
#